data_AF-A0A537Q2T6-F1
#
_entry.id   AF-A0A537Q2T6-F1
#
_cell.length_a   1.000
_cell.length_b   1.000
_cell.length_c   1.000
_cell.angle_alpha   90.00
_cell.angle_beta   90.00
_cell.angle_gamma   90.00
#
_symmetry.space_group_name_H-M   'P 1'
#
loop_
_entity.id
_entity.type
_entity.pdbx_description
1 polymer ?
#
loop_
_entity_poly.entity_id
_entity_poly.type
_entity_poly.pdbx_seq_one_letter_code
_entity_poly.pdbx_strand_id
1 'polypeptide(L)'
;MTGIWWTSVSLEIFLCSLTATTAHLLMSLGQTLFHRYLGHRGIGGRFFENHLYIHHRNYSGNHVVSEYYLNEERNNTPFFLIPITLVISLGYLFLPLDLFIVQLTAMSISFYVHLYFDKHYHVAGSWLGRFAWFRRKQQLHFLHHRHADCNFAVVDNFWDWLLGTYRSIDAHRET
;
A
#
# COMPACT_ATOMS: atom_id res chain seq x y z
N MET A 1 30.23 -32.64 -4.02
CA MET A 1 30.20 -31.30 -4.67
C MET A 1 28.77 -30.80 -4.92
N THR A 2 27.81 -31.66 -5.24
CA THR A 2 26.39 -31.26 -5.46
C THR A 2 25.70 -30.71 -4.21
N GLY A 3 25.93 -31.29 -3.02
CA GLY A 3 25.29 -30.86 -1.77
C GLY A 3 25.61 -29.42 -1.34
N ILE A 4 26.87 -28.99 -1.48
CA ILE A 4 27.33 -27.64 -1.12
C ILE A 4 26.72 -26.57 -2.05
N TRP A 5 26.50 -26.91 -3.32
CA TRP A 5 25.87 -26.03 -4.29
C TRP A 5 24.38 -25.81 -3.99
N TRP A 6 23.64 -26.87 -3.68
CA TRP A 6 22.22 -26.77 -3.30
C TRP A 6 22.02 -25.96 -2.02
N THR A 7 22.91 -26.06 -1.04
CA THR A 7 22.84 -25.24 0.17
C THR A 7 23.09 -23.77 -0.12
N SER A 8 24.03 -23.44 -1.03
CA SER A 8 24.31 -22.05 -1.43
C SER A 8 23.10 -21.41 -2.13
N VAL A 9 22.56 -22.10 -3.14
CA VAL A 9 21.39 -21.62 -3.89
C VAL A 9 20.18 -21.44 -2.98
N SER A 10 19.96 -22.38 -2.06
CA SER A 10 18.84 -22.30 -1.12
C SER A 10 18.97 -21.09 -0.18
N LEU A 11 20.19 -20.80 0.28
CA LEU A 11 20.48 -19.64 1.12
C LEU A 11 20.28 -18.33 0.36
N GLU A 12 20.75 -18.24 -0.89
CA GLU A 12 20.57 -17.06 -1.74
C GLU A 12 19.08 -16.78 -2.00
N ILE A 13 18.31 -17.80 -2.37
CA ILE A 13 16.85 -17.67 -2.57
C ILE A 13 16.17 -17.21 -1.27
N PHE A 14 16.56 -17.78 -0.13
CA PHE A 14 16.03 -17.39 1.17
C PHE A 14 16.33 -15.93 1.49
N LEU A 15 17.58 -15.48 1.32
CA LEU A 15 17.99 -14.10 1.57
C LEU A 15 17.28 -13.12 0.63
N CYS A 16 17.18 -13.44 -0.66
CA CYS A 16 16.43 -12.63 -1.62
C CYS A 16 14.95 -12.53 -1.23
N SER A 17 14.33 -13.64 -0.84
CA SER A 17 12.92 -13.67 -0.41
C SER A 17 12.72 -12.85 0.87
N LEU A 18 13.59 -13.03 1.86
CA LEU A 18 13.55 -12.27 3.11
C LEU A 18 13.72 -10.77 2.87
N THR A 19 14.68 -10.38 2.04
CA THR A 19 14.92 -8.98 1.65
C THR A 19 13.70 -8.40 0.95
N ALA A 20 13.13 -9.12 -0.03
CA ALA A 20 11.95 -8.66 -0.76
C ALA A 20 10.72 -8.52 0.14
N THR A 21 10.46 -9.50 1.01
CA THR A 21 9.35 -9.44 1.97
C THR A 21 9.53 -8.30 2.96
N THR A 22 10.73 -8.12 3.51
CA THR A 22 11.03 -7.02 4.45
C THR A 22 10.86 -5.67 3.76
N ALA A 23 11.36 -5.52 2.54
CA ALA A 23 11.20 -4.31 1.74
C ALA A 23 9.72 -3.99 1.47
N HIS A 24 8.92 -4.98 1.09
CA HIS A 24 7.47 -4.82 0.91
C HIS A 24 6.78 -4.41 2.21
N LEU A 25 7.08 -5.07 3.33
CA LEU A 25 6.49 -4.77 4.64
C LEU A 25 6.82 -3.34 5.11
N LEU A 26 8.06 -2.88 4.90
CA LEU A 26 8.45 -1.50 5.20
C LEU A 26 7.68 -0.49 4.35
N MET A 27 7.51 -0.78 3.06
CA MET A 27 6.74 0.07 2.16
C MET A 27 5.26 0.13 2.53
N SER A 28 4.63 -1.03 2.76
CA SER A 28 3.21 -1.10 3.12
C SER A 28 2.95 -0.51 4.50
N LEU A 29 3.90 -0.61 5.44
CA LEU A 29 3.83 0.07 6.73
C LEU A 29 3.87 1.58 6.56
N GLY A 30 4.87 2.08 5.83
CA GLY A 30 5.02 3.52 5.58
C GLY A 30 3.77 4.11 4.92
N GLN A 31 3.23 3.43 3.92
CA GLN A 31 1.96 3.79 3.27
C GLN A 31 0.79 3.81 4.26
N THR A 32 0.65 2.78 5.10
CA THR A 32 -0.43 2.70 6.09
C THR A 32 -0.34 3.80 7.14
N LEU A 33 0.87 4.06 7.67
CA LEU A 33 1.09 5.11 8.67
C LEU A 33 0.88 6.50 8.08
N PHE A 34 1.38 6.76 6.87
CA PHE A 34 1.20 8.04 6.19
C PHE A 34 -0.28 8.26 5.88
N HIS A 35 -0.98 7.24 5.41
CA HIS A 35 -2.41 7.31 5.18
C HIS A 35 -3.16 7.65 6.48
N ARG A 36 -2.89 6.95 7.57
CA ARG A 36 -3.55 7.17 8.88
C ARG A 36 -3.22 8.52 9.51
N TYR A 37 -1.95 8.91 9.54
CA TYR A 37 -1.50 10.05 10.34
C TYR A 37 -1.28 11.33 9.53
N LEU A 38 -0.96 11.23 8.24
CA LEU A 38 -0.80 12.39 7.37
C LEU A 38 -1.99 12.57 6.44
N GLY A 39 -2.66 11.49 6.00
CA GLY A 39 -3.84 11.54 5.14
C GLY A 39 -5.11 11.93 5.87
N HIS A 40 -5.22 11.53 7.15
CA HIS A 40 -6.45 11.69 7.95
C HIS A 40 -6.29 12.58 9.19
N ARG A 41 -5.15 13.25 9.36
CA ARG A 41 -4.97 14.26 10.41
C ARG A 41 -4.33 15.53 9.85
N GLY A 42 -4.76 16.68 10.37
CA GLY A 42 -4.30 17.99 9.91
C GLY A 42 -2.78 18.22 9.98
N ILE A 43 -2.06 17.45 10.80
CA ILE A 43 -0.58 17.50 10.85
C ILE A 43 0.08 17.15 9.50
N GLY A 44 -0.61 16.42 8.61
CA GLY A 44 -0.13 16.09 7.27
C GLY A 44 -0.16 17.24 6.27
N GLY A 45 -0.74 18.40 6.62
CA GLY A 45 -0.77 19.60 5.78
C GLY A 45 -1.31 19.32 4.38
N ARG A 46 -0.49 19.54 3.35
CA ARG A 46 -0.89 19.31 1.95
C ARG A 46 -1.23 17.85 1.64
N PHE A 47 -0.62 16.88 2.31
CA PHE A 47 -0.98 15.46 2.14
C PHE A 47 -2.40 15.21 2.64
N PHE A 48 -2.75 15.79 3.80
CA PHE A 48 -4.09 15.75 4.37
C PHE A 48 -5.10 16.41 3.45
N GLU A 49 -4.81 17.61 2.93
CA GLU A 49 -5.72 18.32 2.01
C GLU A 49 -5.99 17.52 0.75
N ASN A 50 -4.93 16.99 0.12
CA ASN A 50 -5.06 16.19 -1.10
C ASN A 50 -5.83 14.89 -0.83
N HIS A 51 -5.64 14.27 0.34
CA HIS A 51 -6.30 13.01 0.65
C HIS A 51 -7.75 13.20 1.10
N LEU A 52 -8.01 14.06 2.08
CA LEU A 52 -9.35 14.20 2.64
C LEU A 52 -10.27 15.07 1.76
N TYR A 53 -9.78 16.21 1.26
CA TYR A 53 -10.63 17.17 0.55
C TYR A 53 -10.70 16.96 -0.96
N ILE A 54 -9.85 16.10 -1.52
CA ILE A 54 -9.90 15.74 -2.95
C ILE A 54 -10.25 14.26 -3.08
N HIS A 55 -9.41 13.33 -2.62
CA HIS A 55 -9.66 11.89 -2.79
C HIS A 55 -10.96 11.44 -2.11
N HIS A 56 -11.09 11.61 -0.78
CA HIS A 56 -12.32 11.23 -0.05
C HIS A 56 -13.54 12.04 -0.48
N ARG A 57 -13.35 13.32 -0.84
CA ARG A 57 -14.45 14.17 -1.31
C ARG A 57 -15.00 13.67 -2.65
N ASN A 58 -14.12 13.40 -3.61
CA ASN A 58 -14.49 12.88 -4.93
C ASN A 58 -15.10 11.47 -4.81
N TYR A 59 -14.63 10.68 -3.84
CA TYR A 59 -15.08 9.31 -3.61
C TYR A 59 -15.93 9.15 -2.33
N SER A 60 -17.00 9.93 -2.20
CA SER A 60 -17.83 9.98 -0.98
C SER A 60 -19.18 9.28 -1.10
N GLY A 61 -19.67 8.74 0.03
CA GLY A 61 -21.01 8.17 0.17
C GLY A 61 -21.28 6.99 -0.78
N ASN A 62 -22.23 7.18 -1.72
CA ASN A 62 -22.57 6.20 -2.75
C ASN A 62 -21.71 6.34 -4.02
N HIS A 63 -20.93 7.41 -4.14
CA HIS A 63 -20.04 7.68 -5.27
C HIS A 63 -18.61 7.30 -4.91
N VAL A 64 -18.34 6.02 -4.66
CA VAL A 64 -16.97 5.54 -4.36
C VAL A 64 -16.25 5.03 -5.61
N VAL A 65 -16.89 5.11 -6.78
CA VAL A 65 -16.38 4.65 -8.07
C VAL A 65 -16.84 5.62 -9.16
N SER A 66 -15.99 5.86 -10.16
CA SER A 66 -16.24 6.70 -11.33
C SER A 66 -15.77 6.03 -12.62
N GLU A 67 -16.23 6.50 -13.77
CA GLU A 67 -15.79 5.97 -15.08
C GLU A 67 -14.29 6.17 -15.31
N TYR A 68 -13.76 7.32 -14.88
CA TYR A 68 -12.35 7.69 -14.94
C TYR A 68 -11.82 8.01 -13.54
N TYR A 69 -10.52 7.83 -13.30
CA TYR A 69 -9.91 8.15 -11.99
C TYR A 69 -9.85 9.67 -11.79
N LEU A 70 -10.43 10.18 -10.70
CA LEU A 70 -10.71 11.61 -10.47
C LEU A 70 -9.60 12.35 -9.71
N ASN A 71 -8.47 11.69 -9.46
CA ASN A 71 -7.41 12.18 -8.59
C ASN A 71 -6.11 12.55 -9.32
N GLU A 72 -6.15 12.67 -10.65
CA GLU A 72 -4.95 12.90 -11.45
C GLU A 72 -4.29 14.27 -11.18
N GLU A 73 -5.04 15.26 -10.69
CA GLU A 73 -4.52 16.62 -10.52
C GLU A 73 -3.61 16.82 -9.30
N ARG A 74 -3.74 16.01 -8.24
CA ARG A 74 -2.97 16.17 -6.99
C ARG A 74 -2.33 14.88 -6.51
N ASN A 75 -1.00 14.82 -6.66
CA ASN A 75 -0.22 13.63 -6.37
C ASN A 75 0.42 13.65 -4.98
N ASN A 76 0.11 12.64 -4.16
CA ASN A 76 0.73 12.42 -2.85
C ASN A 76 2.04 11.61 -2.88
N THR A 77 2.42 11.08 -4.05
CA THR A 77 3.69 10.34 -4.26
C THR A 77 4.93 11.08 -3.75
N PRO A 78 5.10 12.40 -3.96
CA PRO A 78 6.31 13.10 -3.51
C PRO A 78 6.56 13.05 -2.01
N PHE A 79 5.52 12.91 -1.19
CA PHE A 79 5.66 12.83 0.27
C PHE A 79 6.37 11.55 0.72
N PHE A 80 6.34 10.50 -0.09
CA PHE A 80 7.03 9.25 0.20
C PHE A 80 8.53 9.31 -0.12
N LEU A 81 9.01 10.34 -0.82
CA LEU A 81 10.42 10.43 -1.21
C LEU A 81 11.37 10.51 -0.01
N ILE A 82 11.00 11.23 1.06
CA ILE A 82 11.84 11.37 2.25
C ILE A 82 12.10 10.00 2.93
N PRO A 83 11.06 9.24 3.37
CA PRO A 83 11.29 7.94 4.00
C PRO A 83 11.90 6.93 3.02
N ILE A 84 11.54 6.96 1.74
CA ILE A 84 12.13 6.07 0.72
C ILE A 84 13.62 6.35 0.56
N THR A 85 14.03 7.62 0.47
CA THR A 85 15.44 8.01 0.32
C THR A 85 16.25 7.50 1.51
N LEU A 86 15.74 7.65 2.73
CA LEU A 86 16.41 7.12 3.93
C LEU A 86 16.60 5.60 3.85
N VAL A 87 15.54 4.85 3.51
CA VAL A 87 15.60 3.38 3.40
C VAL A 87 16.54 2.93 2.29
N ILE A 88 16.57 3.63 1.15
CA ILE A 88 17.50 3.36 0.05
C ILE A 88 18.94 3.66 0.47
N SER A 89 19.22 4.80 1.11
CA SER A 89 20.56 5.15 1.59
C SER A 89 21.08 4.14 2.60
N LEU A 90 20.24 3.71 3.55
CA LEU A 90 20.62 2.67 4.51
C LEU A 90 20.85 1.32 3.80
N GLY A 91 19.98 0.93 2.87
CA GLY A 91 20.16 -0.28 2.06
C GLY A 91 21.48 -0.29 1.30
N TYR A 92 21.83 0.84 0.67
CA TYR A 92 23.09 0.99 -0.07
C TYR A 92 24.33 0.85 0.81
N LEU A 93 24.26 1.35 2.06
CA LEU A 93 25.39 1.30 2.99
C LEU A 93 25.59 -0.08 3.63
N PHE A 94 24.52 -0.84 3.83
CA PHE A 94 24.55 -2.06 4.65
C PHE A 94 24.30 -3.36 3.89
N LEU A 95 23.67 -3.33 2.71
CA LEU A 95 23.40 -4.54 1.95
C LEU A 95 24.47 -4.81 0.89
N PRO A 96 24.80 -6.10 0.66
CA PRO A 96 25.41 -6.53 -0.59
C PRO A 96 24.63 -6.04 -1.81
N LEU A 97 25.32 -5.79 -2.92
CA LEU A 97 24.74 -5.15 -4.11
C LEU A 97 23.55 -5.92 -4.71
N ASP A 98 23.62 -7.24 -4.74
CA ASP A 98 22.54 -8.12 -5.19
C ASP A 98 21.29 -7.99 -4.31
N LEU A 99 21.43 -8.03 -2.99
CA LEU A 99 20.32 -7.82 -2.05
C LEU A 99 19.79 -6.39 -2.10
N PHE A 100 20.65 -5.40 -2.31
CA PHE A 100 20.25 -4.01 -2.51
C PHE A 100 19.38 -3.86 -3.78
N ILE A 101 19.75 -4.51 -4.89
CA ILE A 101 18.93 -4.54 -6.11
C ILE A 101 17.57 -5.18 -5.81
N VAL A 102 17.54 -6.32 -5.10
CA VAL A 102 16.29 -6.98 -4.68
C VAL A 102 15.42 -6.04 -3.84
N GLN A 103 16.01 -5.32 -2.89
CA GLN A 103 15.31 -4.32 -2.08
C GLN A 103 14.69 -3.24 -2.98
N LEU A 104 15.46 -2.63 -3.89
CA LEU A 104 14.97 -1.58 -4.79
C LEU A 104 13.83 -2.08 -5.67
N THR A 105 13.95 -3.27 -6.24
CA THR A 105 12.92 -3.89 -7.07
C THR A 105 11.65 -4.14 -6.26
N ALA A 106 11.76 -4.75 -5.07
CA ALA A 106 10.61 -5.04 -4.21
C ALA A 106 9.91 -3.75 -3.73
N MET A 107 10.67 -2.73 -3.36
CA MET A 107 10.12 -1.42 -2.98
C MET A 107 9.34 -0.78 -4.14
N SER A 108 9.92 -0.81 -5.34
CA SER A 108 9.32 -0.23 -6.55
C SER A 108 8.02 -0.94 -6.92
N ILE A 109 8.02 -2.29 -6.90
CA ILE A 109 6.83 -3.10 -7.15
C ILE A 109 5.76 -2.82 -6.08
N SER A 110 6.13 -2.81 -4.80
CA SER A 110 5.20 -2.53 -3.71
C SER A 110 4.56 -1.15 -3.84
N PHE A 111 5.34 -0.13 -4.20
CA PHE A 111 4.83 1.21 -4.41
C PHE A 111 3.88 1.29 -5.61
N TYR A 112 4.27 0.67 -6.73
CA TYR A 112 3.43 0.61 -7.92
C TYR A 112 2.10 -0.12 -7.64
N VAL A 113 2.14 -1.28 -6.99
CA VAL A 113 0.94 -2.06 -6.66
C VAL A 113 -0.02 -1.25 -5.79
N HIS A 114 0.49 -0.47 -4.83
CA HIS A 114 -0.33 0.43 -4.03
C HIS A 114 -1.08 1.46 -4.90
N LEU A 115 -0.36 2.18 -5.76
CA LEU A 115 -0.97 3.18 -6.66
C LEU A 115 -1.97 2.52 -7.63
N TYR A 116 -1.60 1.36 -8.15
CA TYR A 116 -2.42 0.60 -9.08
C TYR A 116 -3.72 0.13 -8.43
N PHE A 117 -3.66 -0.40 -7.22
CA PHE A 117 -4.83 -0.87 -6.49
C PHE A 117 -5.74 0.28 -6.08
N ASP A 118 -5.20 1.37 -5.52
CA ASP A 118 -5.99 2.57 -5.20
C ASP A 118 -6.78 3.05 -6.43
N LYS A 119 -6.11 3.22 -7.57
CA LYS A 119 -6.75 3.59 -8.83
C LYS A 119 -7.85 2.60 -9.22
N HIS A 120 -7.54 1.31 -9.22
CA HIS A 120 -8.49 0.29 -9.66
C HIS A 120 -9.64 0.04 -8.68
N TYR A 121 -9.52 0.41 -7.42
CA TYR A 121 -10.66 0.41 -6.49
C TYR A 121 -11.70 1.45 -6.90
N HIS A 122 -11.28 2.57 -7.49
CA HIS A 122 -12.15 3.69 -7.82
C HIS A 122 -12.62 3.75 -9.28
N VAL A 123 -12.16 2.86 -10.16
CA VAL A 123 -12.57 2.82 -11.57
C VAL A 123 -13.67 1.79 -11.82
N ALA A 124 -14.78 2.25 -12.38
CA ALA A 124 -15.91 1.42 -12.77
C ALA A 124 -15.49 0.42 -13.84
N GLY A 125 -15.95 -0.83 -13.72
CA GLY A 125 -15.60 -1.87 -14.70
C GLY A 125 -14.12 -2.26 -14.69
N SER A 126 -13.37 -1.96 -13.63
CA SER A 126 -12.00 -2.43 -13.44
C SER A 126 -11.88 -3.93 -13.74
N TRP A 127 -10.95 -4.32 -14.62
CA TRP A 127 -10.74 -5.71 -15.02
C TRP A 127 -10.37 -6.62 -13.84
N LEU A 128 -9.77 -6.05 -12.78
CA LEU A 128 -9.48 -6.77 -11.53
C LEU A 128 -10.76 -7.17 -10.79
N GLY A 129 -11.88 -6.51 -11.06
CA GLY A 129 -13.21 -6.82 -10.52
C GLY A 129 -13.67 -8.25 -10.79
N ARG A 130 -13.06 -8.97 -11.75
CA ARG A 130 -13.32 -10.41 -11.97
C ARG A 130 -12.85 -11.29 -10.81
N PHE A 131 -11.87 -10.85 -10.02
CA PHE A 131 -11.30 -11.64 -8.93
C PHE A 131 -12.01 -11.37 -7.59
N ALA A 132 -12.43 -12.43 -6.91
CA ALA A 132 -13.14 -12.33 -5.63
C ALA A 132 -12.29 -11.66 -4.53
N TRP A 133 -10.99 -11.95 -4.47
CA TRP A 133 -10.07 -11.34 -3.51
C TRP A 133 -9.96 -9.82 -3.73
N PHE A 134 -9.96 -9.36 -4.99
CA PHE A 134 -9.88 -7.94 -5.32
C PHE A 134 -11.18 -7.24 -4.94
N ARG A 135 -12.34 -7.81 -5.29
CA ARG A 135 -13.64 -7.25 -4.87
C ARG A 135 -13.74 -7.11 -3.36
N ARG A 136 -13.27 -8.10 -2.60
CA ARG A 136 -13.23 -8.02 -1.13
C ARG A 136 -12.35 -6.86 -0.64
N LYS A 137 -11.16 -6.70 -1.21
CA LYS A 137 -10.25 -5.60 -0.88
C LYS A 137 -10.81 -4.23 -1.24
N GLN A 138 -11.41 -4.12 -2.42
CA GLN A 138 -12.12 -2.93 -2.87
C GLN A 138 -13.23 -2.54 -1.90
N GLN A 139 -14.03 -3.50 -1.42
CA GLN A 139 -15.09 -3.21 -0.44
C GLN A 139 -14.55 -2.74 0.92
N LEU A 140 -13.43 -3.29 1.39
CA LEU A 140 -12.77 -2.78 2.60
C LEU A 140 -12.29 -1.34 2.42
N HIS A 141 -11.79 -1.00 1.24
CA HIS A 141 -11.39 0.36 0.90
C HIS A 141 -12.60 1.30 0.79
N PHE A 142 -13.73 0.85 0.23
CA PHE A 142 -14.97 1.64 0.24
C PHE A 142 -15.50 1.87 1.65
N LEU A 143 -15.34 0.89 2.54
CA LEU A 143 -15.68 1.06 3.95
C LEU A 143 -14.80 2.14 4.59
N HIS A 144 -13.51 2.20 4.26
CA HIS A 144 -12.61 3.28 4.67
C HIS A 144 -13.09 4.66 4.19
N HIS A 145 -13.53 4.79 2.93
CA HIS A 145 -14.11 6.05 2.41
C HIS A 145 -15.39 6.48 3.13
N ARG A 146 -16.14 5.53 3.69
CA ARG A 146 -17.33 5.82 4.49
C ARG A 146 -17.01 6.07 5.97
N HIS A 147 -15.93 5.46 6.47
CA HIS A 147 -15.45 5.51 7.85
C HIS A 147 -13.95 5.74 7.86
N ALA A 148 -13.57 7.03 7.87
CA ALA A 148 -12.20 7.51 7.70
C ALA A 148 -11.22 7.15 8.86
N ASP A 149 -11.61 6.25 9.76
CA ASP A 149 -10.87 5.83 10.95
C ASP A 149 -10.42 4.35 10.91
N CYS A 150 -10.70 3.62 9.82
CA CYS A 150 -10.41 2.19 9.69
C CYS A 150 -9.82 1.81 8.32
N ASN A 151 -9.26 0.61 8.16
CA ASN A 151 -8.81 0.02 6.89
C ASN A 151 -7.87 0.94 6.07
N PHE A 152 -6.78 1.41 6.67
CA PHE A 152 -5.83 2.32 6.03
C PHE A 152 -4.89 1.61 5.04
N ALA A 153 -4.68 0.31 5.18
CA ALA A 153 -3.77 -0.43 4.31
C ALA A 153 -4.45 -0.75 2.96
N VAL A 154 -3.82 -0.32 1.87
CA VAL A 154 -4.39 -0.45 0.51
C VAL A 154 -4.10 -1.83 -0.10
N VAL A 155 -2.89 -2.36 0.07
CA VAL A 155 -2.44 -3.59 -0.62
C VAL A 155 -2.87 -4.84 0.15
N ASP A 156 -2.29 -5.06 1.31
CA ASP A 156 -2.60 -6.14 2.25
C ASP A 156 -3.25 -5.56 3.52
N ASN A 157 -3.87 -6.40 4.36
CA ASN A 157 -4.53 -5.93 5.59
C ASN A 157 -3.62 -6.09 6.82
N PHE A 158 -2.38 -6.56 6.65
CA PHE A 158 -1.54 -7.01 7.77
C PHE A 158 -1.38 -5.91 8.82
N TRP A 159 -1.11 -4.68 8.38
CA TRP A 159 -0.93 -3.55 9.28
C TRP A 159 -2.24 -3.09 9.93
N ASP A 160 -3.37 -3.16 9.25
CA ASP A 160 -4.65 -2.83 9.89
C ASP A 160 -5.02 -3.82 11.00
N TRP A 161 -4.69 -5.10 10.81
CA TRP A 161 -4.87 -6.12 11.85
C TRP A 161 -3.95 -5.86 13.02
N LEU A 162 -2.67 -5.61 12.75
CA LEU A 162 -1.68 -5.37 13.80
C LEU A 162 -1.93 -4.06 14.58
N LEU A 163 -2.39 -3.01 13.90
CA LEU A 163 -2.64 -1.68 14.49
C LEU A 163 -4.05 -1.52 15.06
N GLY A 164 -4.89 -2.56 14.98
CA GLY A 164 -6.26 -2.54 15.48
C GLY A 164 -7.20 -1.61 14.70
N THR A 165 -6.90 -1.35 13.42
CA THR A 165 -7.70 -0.48 12.53
C THR A 165 -8.49 -1.28 11.49
N TYR A 166 -8.41 -2.60 11.51
CA TYR A 166 -9.20 -3.46 10.63
C TYR A 166 -10.69 -3.45 11.00
N ARG A 167 -11.54 -3.16 10.02
CA ARG A 167 -13.00 -3.27 10.12
C ARG A 167 -13.54 -4.19 9.03
N SER A 168 -14.27 -5.22 9.44
CA SER A 168 -14.89 -6.18 8.51
C SER A 168 -16.04 -5.55 7.73
N ILE A 169 -16.36 -6.14 6.57
CA ILE A 169 -17.49 -5.71 5.73
C ILE A 169 -18.83 -6.07 6.41
N ASP A 170 -18.88 -7.18 7.14
CA ASP A 170 -20.11 -7.70 7.74
C ASP A 170 -20.62 -6.87 8.93
N ALA A 171 -19.73 -6.15 9.61
CA ALA A 171 -20.09 -5.21 10.69
C ALA A 171 -20.97 -4.03 10.22
N HIS A 172 -21.24 -3.91 8.91
CA HIS A 172 -22.15 -2.92 8.31
C HIS A 172 -23.53 -3.50 7.94
N ARG A 173 -23.72 -4.83 8.02
CA ARG A 173 -25.01 -5.47 7.73
C ARG A 173 -25.94 -5.58 8.94
N GLU A 174 -25.43 -5.32 10.14
CA GLU A 174 -26.13 -5.48 11.41
C GLU A 174 -26.62 -4.16 12.04
N THR A 175 -26.52 -3.05 11.33
CA THR A 175 -27.03 -1.72 11.75
C THR A 175 -27.89 -1.10 10.67
#